data_AF-A0A2G5USG8-F1
#
_entry.id   AF-A0A2G5USG8-F1
#
_cell.length_a   1.000
_cell.length_b   1.000
_cell.length_c   1.000
_cell.angle_alpha   90.00
_cell.angle_beta   90.00
_cell.angle_gamma   90.00
#
_symmetry.space_group_name_H-M   'P 1'
#
loop_
_entity.id
_entity.type
_entity.pdbx_description
1 polymer ?
#
loop_
_entity_poly.entity_id
_entity_poly.type
_entity_poly.pdbx_seq_one_letter_code
_entity_poly.pdbx_strand_id
1 'polypeptide(L)'
;MINIPTSILCRLGARSAISRSFGTSVITKDSCEMLEKKSLKTESCRLKYADPARAKDTQKSIIRIVSEAKTPIQKFGWEYLVKQRGMKRPIAPHLTIYQPQLTWMLSGFHRISGCVMAGTLLVGGLGFAVLPLDFTTFVEYIRGWNLPCAVTAVFKYIIAFPIIFHTLNGIRFLGFDLAKGVDNIGQVYKSGWLVFGVSAVIALAIVINSCQNKSKAVKTA
;
A
#
# COMPACT_ATOMS: atom_id res chain seq x y z
N MET A 1 -16.99 30.26 10.44
CA MET A 1 -16.13 31.29 9.82
C MET A 1 -14.72 31.13 10.39
N ILE A 2 -13.77 30.67 9.58
CA ILE A 2 -12.39 30.45 10.01
C ILE A 2 -11.61 31.71 9.65
N ASN A 3 -11.07 32.39 10.67
CA ASN A 3 -10.31 33.63 10.51
C ASN A 3 -8.87 33.25 10.11
N ILE A 4 -8.56 33.35 8.81
CA ILE A 4 -7.21 33.07 8.30
C ILE A 4 -6.40 34.38 8.37
N PRO A 5 -5.24 34.40 9.05
CA PRO A 5 -4.41 35.59 9.15
C PRO A 5 -3.88 36.04 7.77
N THR A 6 -4.00 37.33 7.50
CA THR A 6 -3.69 38.02 6.23
C THR A 6 -2.23 37.89 5.77
N SER A 7 -1.32 37.43 6.63
CA SER A 7 0.09 37.19 6.29
C SER A 7 0.31 35.99 5.35
N ILE A 8 -0.63 35.04 5.29
CA ILE A 8 -0.52 33.85 4.42
C ILE A 8 -0.96 34.16 2.98
N LEU A 9 -1.94 35.07 2.80
CA LEU A 9 -2.45 35.44 1.47
C LEU A 9 -1.44 36.23 0.62
N CYS A 10 -0.43 36.85 1.23
CA CYS A 10 0.58 37.62 0.51
C CYS A 10 1.71 36.75 -0.09
N ARG A 11 1.93 35.52 0.42
CA ARG A 11 2.96 34.59 -0.11
C ARG A 11 2.51 33.76 -1.30
N LEU A 12 1.20 33.69 -1.55
CA LEU A 12 0.65 33.02 -2.72
C LEU A 12 0.23 34.11 -3.70
N GLY A 13 1.04 34.36 -4.72
CA GLY A 13 0.73 35.26 -5.83
C GLY A 13 -0.45 34.74 -6.66
N ALA A 14 -1.65 34.69 -6.07
CA ALA A 14 -2.88 34.30 -6.73
C ALA A 14 -3.57 35.55 -7.27
N ARG A 15 -3.32 35.83 -8.55
CA ARG A 15 -4.22 36.66 -9.36
C ARG A 15 -5.57 35.94 -9.43
N SER A 16 -6.59 36.47 -8.78
CA SER A 16 -7.98 36.23 -9.17
C SER A 16 -8.86 37.35 -8.65
N ALA A 17 -9.42 38.11 -9.59
CA ALA A 17 -10.40 39.14 -9.35
C ALA A 17 -11.76 38.52 -9.06
N ILE A 18 -12.29 38.70 -7.83
CA ILE A 18 -13.73 38.63 -7.57
C ILE A 18 -14.10 39.79 -6.64
N SER A 19 -14.96 40.64 -7.17
CA SER A 19 -15.59 41.81 -6.56
C SER A 19 -16.66 41.40 -5.54
N ARG A 20 -16.64 42.02 -4.33
CA ARG A 20 -17.78 42.74 -3.71
C ARG A 20 -17.46 43.18 -2.26
N SER A 21 -17.39 44.51 -2.10
CA SER A 21 -17.82 45.37 -0.98
C SER A 21 -17.58 44.95 0.48
N PHE A 22 -16.61 45.59 1.17
CA PHE A 22 -16.82 46.52 2.31
C PHE A 22 -15.47 47.02 2.89
N GLY A 23 -15.32 48.33 3.11
CA GLY A 23 -14.50 48.92 4.20
C GLY A 23 -12.97 48.97 4.08
N THR A 24 -12.46 50.04 3.46
CA THR A 24 -11.29 50.86 3.87
C THR A 24 -10.04 50.20 4.49
N SER A 25 -8.95 50.13 3.71
CA SER A 25 -7.66 50.79 4.00
C SER A 25 -6.71 50.53 2.82
N VAL A 26 -6.33 51.60 2.12
CA VAL A 26 -5.38 51.54 1.01
C VAL A 26 -3.98 51.36 1.60
N ILE A 27 -3.44 50.14 1.55
CA ILE A 27 -2.00 49.93 1.80
C ILE A 27 -1.26 50.38 0.54
N THR A 28 -0.60 51.54 0.63
CA THR A 28 0.27 52.05 -0.43
C THR A 28 1.51 51.16 -0.56
N LYS A 29 1.98 50.93 -1.80
CA LYS A 29 3.14 50.09 -2.15
C LYS A 29 4.40 50.42 -1.32
N ASP A 30 4.57 51.68 -0.96
CA ASP A 30 5.73 52.20 -0.22
C ASP A 30 5.86 51.60 1.18
N SER A 31 4.74 51.22 1.82
CA SER A 31 4.74 50.59 3.14
C SER A 31 5.23 49.14 3.10
N CYS A 32 5.04 48.46 1.98
CA CYS A 32 5.44 47.05 1.80
C CYS A 32 6.95 46.93 1.53
N GLU A 33 7.52 47.82 0.70
CA GLU A 33 8.97 47.88 0.44
C GLU A 33 9.79 48.20 1.69
N MET A 34 9.26 49.03 2.60
CA MET A 34 9.96 49.40 3.85
C MET A 34 10.06 48.22 4.83
N LEU A 35 9.03 47.36 4.87
CA LEU A 35 9.02 46.17 5.74
C LEU A 35 9.92 45.05 5.20
N GLU A 36 9.99 44.90 3.88
CA GLU A 36 10.90 43.95 3.22
C GLU A 36 12.38 44.34 3.41
N LYS A 37 12.71 45.64 3.28
CA LYS A 37 14.07 46.14 3.53
C LYS A 37 14.50 46.01 5.00
N LYS A 38 13.57 46.16 5.96
CA LYS A 38 13.85 45.89 7.39
C LYS A 38 14.05 44.41 7.68
N SER A 39 13.27 43.52 7.07
CA SER A 39 13.41 42.06 7.23
C SER A 39 14.76 41.56 6.71
N LEU A 40 15.13 41.97 5.49
CA LEU A 40 16.39 41.57 4.85
C LEU A 40 17.64 42.07 5.60
N LYS A 41 17.59 43.28 6.17
CA LYS A 41 18.69 43.84 6.97
C LYS A 41 18.87 43.09 8.30
N THR A 42 17.78 42.56 8.86
CA THR A 42 17.78 41.77 10.10
C THR A 42 18.29 40.34 9.85
N GLU A 43 17.94 39.71 8.71
CA GLU A 43 18.48 38.40 8.30
C GLU A 43 19.97 38.46 7.93
N SER A 44 20.41 39.51 7.23
CA SER A 44 21.83 39.68 6.88
C SER A 44 22.72 39.85 8.12
N CYS A 45 22.24 40.54 9.15
CA CYS A 45 22.96 40.69 10.42
C CYS A 45 22.99 39.37 11.23
N ARG A 46 21.90 38.58 11.18
CA ARG A 46 21.80 37.27 11.86
C ARG A 46 22.71 36.21 11.21
N LEU A 47 22.95 36.26 9.91
CA LEU A 47 23.87 35.36 9.20
C LEU A 47 25.34 35.71 9.40
N LYS A 48 25.69 36.99 9.61
CA LYS A 48 27.08 37.41 9.87
C LYS A 48 27.62 37.02 11.26
N TYR A 49 26.74 36.69 12.21
CA TYR A 49 27.09 36.28 13.59
C TYR A 49 26.64 34.85 13.93
N ALA A 50 26.33 34.02 12.93
CA ALA A 50 26.03 32.61 13.16
C ALA A 50 27.32 31.86 13.51
N ASP A 51 27.53 31.58 14.80
CA ASP A 51 28.64 30.74 15.26
C ASP A 51 28.60 29.37 14.55
N PRO A 52 29.66 28.98 13.82
CA PRO A 52 29.71 27.70 13.12
C PRO A 52 29.60 26.50 14.08
N ALA A 53 29.95 26.64 15.35
CA ALA A 53 29.72 25.61 16.37
C ALA A 53 28.22 25.46 16.70
N ARG A 54 27.48 26.58 16.78
CA ARG A 54 26.03 26.57 17.01
C ARG A 54 25.23 26.09 15.79
N ALA A 55 25.70 26.38 14.58
CA ALA A 55 25.13 25.82 13.35
C ALA A 55 25.31 24.28 13.30
N LYS A 56 26.49 23.77 13.68
CA LYS A 56 26.76 22.33 13.79
C LYS A 56 25.95 21.65 14.89
N ASP A 57 25.75 22.31 16.04
CA ASP A 57 24.93 21.80 17.14
C ASP A 57 23.42 21.78 16.79
N THR A 58 22.96 22.81 16.07
CA THR A 58 21.57 22.87 15.54
C THR A 58 21.35 21.79 14.48
N GLN A 59 22.31 21.57 13.59
CA GLN A 59 22.23 20.49 12.60
C GLN A 59 22.31 19.10 13.25
N LYS A 60 23.15 18.91 14.27
CA LYS A 60 23.30 17.65 15.01
C LYS A 60 22.08 17.33 15.86
N SER A 61 21.42 18.34 16.43
CA SER A 61 20.15 18.19 17.17
C SER A 61 18.97 17.91 16.24
N ILE A 62 18.89 18.56 15.07
CA ILE A 62 17.89 18.23 14.04
C ILE A 62 18.09 16.80 13.52
N ILE A 63 19.33 16.39 13.21
CA ILE A 63 19.64 15.01 12.80
C ILE A 63 19.30 14.03 13.94
N ARG A 64 19.52 14.37 15.21
CA ARG A 64 19.13 13.54 16.35
C ARG A 64 17.61 13.37 16.49
N ILE A 65 16.84 14.45 16.31
CA ILE A 65 15.37 14.43 16.32
C ILE A 65 14.84 13.54 15.19
N VAL A 66 15.53 13.49 14.05
CA VAL A 66 15.20 12.60 12.92
C VAL A 66 15.74 11.17 13.12
N SER A 67 16.74 10.96 14.01
CA SER A 67 17.45 9.67 14.17
C SER A 67 16.81 8.68 15.14
N GLU A 68 15.90 9.10 16.03
CA GLU A 68 15.13 8.14 16.85
C GLU A 68 13.87 7.74 16.12
N ALA A 69 14.04 6.89 15.10
CA ALA A 69 12.94 6.38 14.27
C ALA A 69 11.85 5.62 15.07
N LYS A 70 12.12 5.22 16.32
CA LYS A 70 11.17 4.49 17.17
C LYS A 70 10.46 5.44 18.12
N THR A 71 9.13 5.32 18.20
CA THR A 71 8.34 6.04 19.20
C THR A 71 8.71 5.59 20.62
N PRO A 72 8.48 6.41 21.66
CA PRO A 72 8.79 6.03 23.04
C PRO A 72 8.19 4.68 23.46
N ILE A 73 6.95 4.40 23.04
CA ILE A 73 6.28 3.12 23.33
C ILE A 73 6.95 1.93 22.64
N GLN A 74 7.51 2.12 21.43
CA GLN A 74 8.24 1.06 20.72
C GLN A 74 9.57 0.74 21.40
N LYS A 75 10.26 1.75 21.97
CA LYS A 75 11.49 1.54 22.75
C LYS A 75 11.20 0.77 24.03
N PHE A 76 10.20 1.22 24.79
CA PHE A 76 9.74 0.52 25.99
C PHE A 76 9.32 -0.93 25.68
N GLY A 77 8.55 -1.13 24.60
CA GLY A 77 8.12 -2.47 24.17
C GLY A 77 9.31 -3.39 23.83
N TRP A 78 10.37 -2.86 23.22
CA TRP A 78 11.58 -3.62 22.96
C TRP A 78 12.30 -4.05 24.25
N GLU A 79 12.47 -3.14 25.21
CA GLU A 79 13.08 -3.43 26.51
C GLU A 79 12.26 -4.47 27.29
N TYR A 80 10.94 -4.37 27.24
CA TYR A 80 10.04 -5.36 27.82
C TYR A 80 10.27 -6.76 27.23
N LEU A 81 10.36 -6.89 25.90
CA LEU A 81 10.60 -8.18 25.23
C LEU A 81 11.95 -8.78 25.61
N VAL A 82 13.00 -7.96 25.71
CA VAL A 82 14.33 -8.40 26.17
C VAL A 82 14.26 -8.91 27.62
N LYS A 83 13.55 -8.20 28.50
CA LYS A 83 13.32 -8.63 29.89
C LYS A 83 12.59 -9.97 29.97
N GLN A 84 11.50 -10.16 29.20
CA GLN A 84 10.77 -11.45 29.17
C GLN A 84 11.65 -12.61 28.65
N ARG A 85 12.45 -12.36 27.62
CA ARG A 85 13.41 -13.34 27.09
C ARG A 85 14.45 -13.74 28.15
N GLY A 86 14.99 -12.77 28.89
CA GLY A 86 15.94 -13.01 29.99
C GLY A 86 15.34 -13.86 31.13
N MET A 87 14.04 -13.72 31.37
CA MET A 87 13.30 -14.54 32.36
C MET A 87 12.92 -15.93 31.86
N LYS A 88 13.21 -16.28 30.59
CA LYS A 88 12.90 -17.58 29.96
C LYS A 88 11.43 -18.00 30.10
N ARG A 89 10.50 -17.03 30.08
CA ARG A 89 9.06 -17.32 30.14
C ARG A 89 8.60 -17.89 28.79
N PRO A 90 7.80 -18.96 28.78
CA PRO A 90 7.24 -19.49 27.53
C PRO A 90 6.22 -18.50 26.95
N ILE A 91 6.12 -18.48 25.61
CA ILE A 91 5.05 -17.77 24.91
C ILE A 91 3.83 -18.68 24.88
N ALA A 92 2.67 -18.16 25.30
CA ALA A 92 1.43 -18.90 25.22
C ALA A 92 1.14 -19.32 23.77
N PRO A 93 0.68 -20.56 23.51
CA PRO A 93 0.38 -21.00 22.15
C PRO A 93 -0.70 -20.12 21.53
N HIS A 94 -0.60 -19.86 20.22
CA HIS A 94 -1.53 -18.99 19.50
C HIS A 94 -2.10 -19.70 18.26
N LEU A 95 -1.32 -19.90 17.19
CA LEU A 95 -1.84 -20.45 15.92
C LEU A 95 -2.35 -21.89 16.04
N THR A 96 -1.77 -22.69 16.93
CA THR A 96 -2.13 -24.10 17.10
C THR A 96 -3.41 -24.33 17.88
N ILE A 97 -3.88 -23.33 18.64
CA ILE A 97 -5.07 -23.44 19.50
C ILE A 97 -6.18 -22.46 19.13
N TYR A 98 -5.88 -21.44 18.31
CA TYR A 98 -6.87 -20.45 17.91
C TYR A 98 -7.86 -21.06 16.91
N GLN A 99 -9.15 -20.96 17.20
CA GLN A 99 -10.20 -21.52 16.36
C GLN A 99 -10.16 -20.92 14.95
N PRO A 100 -10.12 -21.76 13.88
CA PRO A 100 -10.23 -21.29 12.51
C PRO A 100 -11.53 -20.53 12.26
N GLN A 101 -11.39 -19.25 11.92
CA GLN A 101 -12.50 -18.35 11.62
C GLN A 101 -12.30 -17.77 10.22
N LEU A 102 -13.42 -17.48 9.54
CA LEU A 102 -13.37 -16.91 8.19
C LEU A 102 -12.51 -15.64 8.12
N THR A 103 -12.51 -14.83 9.18
CA THR A 103 -11.75 -13.56 9.27
C THR A 103 -10.25 -13.74 9.02
N TRP A 104 -9.56 -14.47 9.90
CA TRP A 104 -8.11 -14.63 9.82
C TRP A 104 -7.68 -15.63 8.75
N MET A 105 -8.53 -16.64 8.44
CA MET A 105 -8.27 -17.57 7.34
C MET A 105 -8.27 -16.86 5.99
N LEU A 106 -9.25 -15.99 5.72
CA LEU A 106 -9.33 -15.23 4.47
C LEU A 106 -8.21 -14.18 4.38
N SER A 107 -7.79 -13.60 5.52
CA SER A 107 -6.61 -12.74 5.60
C SER A 107 -5.32 -13.49 5.28
N GLY A 108 -5.14 -14.68 5.85
CA GLY A 108 -4.02 -15.57 5.53
C GLY A 108 -3.99 -15.94 4.05
N PHE A 109 -5.15 -16.33 3.49
CA PHE A 109 -5.26 -16.68 2.08
C PHE A 109 -4.94 -15.50 1.15
N HIS A 110 -5.31 -14.26 1.50
CA HIS A 110 -4.93 -13.06 0.75
C HIS A 110 -3.43 -12.81 0.74
N ARG A 111 -2.74 -13.03 1.88
CA ARG A 111 -1.27 -12.95 1.94
C ARG A 111 -0.62 -14.03 1.07
N ILE A 112 -1.08 -15.28 1.21
CA ILE A 112 -0.54 -16.43 0.47
C ILE A 112 -0.73 -16.22 -1.03
N SER A 113 -1.92 -15.83 -1.50
CA SER A 113 -2.16 -15.58 -2.92
C SER A 113 -1.26 -14.47 -3.46
N GLY A 114 -1.09 -13.37 -2.72
CA GLY A 114 -0.19 -12.28 -3.09
C GLY A 114 1.27 -12.73 -3.19
N CYS A 115 1.77 -13.44 -2.18
CA CYS A 115 3.15 -13.95 -2.15
C CYS A 115 3.40 -14.99 -3.25
N VAL A 116 2.45 -15.90 -3.52
CA VAL A 116 2.57 -16.89 -4.59
C VAL A 116 2.60 -16.22 -5.94
N MET A 117 1.74 -15.24 -6.21
CA MET A 117 1.75 -14.50 -7.48
C MET A 117 3.04 -13.71 -7.66
N ALA A 118 3.49 -12.98 -6.63
CA ALA A 118 4.75 -12.24 -6.67
C ALA A 118 5.95 -13.17 -6.87
N GLY A 119 6.01 -14.29 -6.15
CA GLY A 119 7.05 -15.31 -6.31
C GLY A 119 7.04 -15.95 -7.70
N THR A 120 5.85 -16.22 -8.25
CA THR A 120 5.71 -16.76 -9.62
C THR A 120 6.23 -15.77 -10.66
N LEU A 121 5.90 -14.48 -10.51
CA LEU A 121 6.42 -13.44 -11.41
C LEU A 121 7.93 -13.27 -11.28
N LEU A 122 8.47 -13.32 -10.07
CA LEU A 122 9.90 -13.21 -9.83
C LEU A 122 10.67 -14.40 -10.40
N VAL A 123 10.25 -15.62 -10.06
CA VAL A 123 10.90 -16.87 -10.51
C VAL A 123 10.71 -17.05 -12.01
N GLY A 124 9.52 -16.83 -12.54
CA GLY A 124 9.27 -16.91 -13.98
C GLY A 124 10.03 -15.83 -14.75
N GLY A 125 9.93 -14.56 -14.31
CA GLY A 125 10.59 -13.44 -14.97
C GLY A 125 12.11 -13.56 -14.99
N LEU A 126 12.73 -13.85 -13.84
CA LEU A 126 14.18 -14.08 -13.78
C LEU A 126 14.58 -15.40 -14.46
N GLY A 127 13.79 -16.46 -14.30
CA GLY A 127 14.05 -17.76 -14.90
C GLY A 127 14.14 -17.67 -16.42
N PHE A 128 13.13 -17.09 -17.07
CA PHE A 128 13.12 -16.93 -18.53
C PHE A 128 14.10 -15.86 -19.04
N ALA A 129 14.59 -14.95 -18.18
CA ALA A 129 15.60 -13.97 -18.56
C ALA A 129 17.04 -14.52 -18.48
N VAL A 130 17.30 -15.44 -17.55
CA VAL A 130 18.65 -15.97 -17.27
C VAL A 130 18.89 -17.32 -17.93
N LEU A 131 17.87 -18.16 -18.06
CA LEU A 131 17.99 -19.47 -18.69
C LEU A 131 17.92 -19.36 -20.22
N PRO A 132 18.56 -20.29 -20.95
CA PRO A 132 18.44 -20.35 -22.42
C PRO A 132 17.07 -20.85 -22.90
N LEU A 133 16.16 -21.17 -21.99
CA LEU A 133 14.79 -21.60 -22.28
C LEU A 133 13.89 -20.37 -22.42
N ASP A 134 13.25 -20.21 -23.58
CA ASP A 134 12.26 -19.16 -23.81
C ASP A 134 10.83 -19.66 -23.46
N PHE A 135 9.90 -18.71 -23.27
CA PHE A 135 8.53 -19.05 -22.90
C PHE A 135 7.80 -19.86 -23.98
N THR A 136 8.13 -19.66 -25.26
CA THR A 136 7.48 -20.36 -26.37
C THR A 136 7.84 -21.85 -26.34
N THR A 137 9.12 -22.19 -26.25
CA THR A 137 9.56 -23.60 -26.18
C THR A 137 9.07 -24.28 -24.90
N PHE A 138 9.00 -23.57 -23.78
CA PHE A 138 8.40 -24.07 -22.55
C PHE A 138 6.92 -24.45 -22.72
N VAL A 139 6.13 -23.61 -23.39
CA VAL A 139 4.73 -23.90 -23.68
C VAL A 139 4.58 -25.08 -24.63
N GLU A 140 5.42 -25.19 -25.67
CA GLU A 140 5.41 -26.35 -26.58
C GLU A 140 5.81 -27.65 -25.86
N TYR A 141 6.78 -27.60 -24.96
CA TYR A 141 7.18 -28.74 -24.14
C TYR A 141 6.01 -29.27 -23.30
N ILE A 142 5.25 -28.38 -22.67
CA ILE A 142 4.03 -28.77 -21.91
C ILE A 142 2.93 -29.27 -22.85
N ARG A 143 2.76 -28.67 -24.04
CA ARG A 143 1.79 -29.14 -25.04
C ARG A 143 2.11 -30.57 -25.49
N GLY A 144 3.38 -30.92 -25.62
CA GLY A 144 3.85 -32.27 -25.97
C GLY A 144 3.44 -33.37 -24.98
N TRP A 145 3.08 -33.02 -23.74
CA TRP A 145 2.56 -33.99 -22.77
C TRP A 145 1.13 -34.46 -23.09
N ASN A 146 0.45 -33.85 -24.05
CA ASN A 146 -0.89 -34.24 -24.52
C ASN A 146 -1.92 -34.41 -23.40
N LEU A 147 -1.84 -33.55 -22.38
CA LEU A 147 -2.71 -33.63 -21.21
C LEU A 147 -4.19 -33.44 -21.57
N PRO A 148 -5.12 -34.20 -20.95
CA PRO A 148 -6.55 -34.02 -21.14
C PRO A 148 -7.02 -32.60 -20.79
N CYS A 149 -8.10 -32.12 -21.45
CA CYS A 149 -8.61 -30.77 -21.19
C CYS A 149 -8.91 -30.54 -19.71
N ALA A 150 -9.49 -31.54 -19.04
CA ALA A 150 -9.79 -31.48 -17.61
C ALA A 150 -8.55 -31.19 -16.75
N VAL A 151 -7.41 -31.83 -17.04
CA VAL A 151 -6.16 -31.61 -16.30
C VAL A 151 -5.65 -30.19 -16.55
N THR A 152 -5.60 -29.76 -17.81
CA THR A 152 -5.18 -28.38 -18.14
C THR A 152 -6.12 -27.32 -17.57
N ALA A 153 -7.41 -27.63 -17.42
CA ALA A 153 -8.40 -26.76 -16.80
C ALA A 153 -8.12 -26.55 -15.31
N VAL A 154 -7.75 -27.61 -14.58
CA VAL A 154 -7.38 -27.50 -13.16
C VAL A 154 -6.18 -26.57 -12.98
N PHE A 155 -5.12 -26.71 -13.79
CA PHE A 155 -3.97 -25.80 -13.71
C PHE A 155 -4.35 -24.35 -14.03
N LYS A 156 -5.17 -24.13 -15.06
CA LYS A 156 -5.69 -22.78 -15.37
C LYS A 156 -6.52 -22.20 -14.22
N TYR A 157 -7.30 -23.02 -13.53
CA TYR A 157 -8.08 -22.58 -12.36
C TYR A 157 -7.18 -22.21 -11.19
N ILE A 158 -6.16 -23.03 -10.89
CA ILE A 158 -5.17 -22.76 -9.83
C ILE A 158 -4.43 -21.44 -10.09
N ILE A 159 -4.23 -21.06 -11.36
CA ILE A 159 -3.64 -19.76 -11.74
C ILE A 159 -4.68 -18.63 -11.63
N ALA A 160 -5.88 -18.83 -12.18
CA ALA A 160 -6.90 -17.78 -12.26
C ALA A 160 -7.49 -17.40 -10.90
N PHE A 161 -7.78 -18.39 -10.04
CA PHE A 161 -8.46 -18.17 -8.77
C PHE A 161 -7.71 -17.24 -7.82
N PRO A 162 -6.40 -17.42 -7.54
CA PRO A 162 -5.63 -16.49 -6.70
C PRO A 162 -5.64 -15.05 -7.23
N ILE A 163 -5.57 -14.85 -8.55
CA ILE A 163 -5.59 -13.51 -9.16
C ILE A 163 -6.91 -12.81 -8.86
N ILE A 164 -8.03 -13.47 -9.17
CA ILE A 164 -9.36 -12.91 -8.98
C ILE A 164 -9.66 -12.70 -7.50
N PHE A 165 -9.38 -13.72 -6.68
CA PHE A 165 -9.58 -13.64 -5.23
C PHE A 165 -8.75 -12.53 -4.59
N HIS A 166 -7.46 -12.44 -4.91
CA HIS A 166 -6.59 -11.42 -4.33
C HIS A 166 -7.06 -10.02 -4.71
N THR A 167 -7.51 -9.84 -5.95
CA THR A 167 -8.03 -8.56 -6.46
C THR A 167 -9.34 -8.17 -5.74
N LEU A 168 -10.33 -9.05 -5.70
CA LEU A 168 -11.62 -8.77 -5.06
C LEU A 168 -11.50 -8.63 -3.55
N ASN A 169 -10.69 -9.46 -2.89
CA ASN A 169 -10.43 -9.33 -1.47
C ASN A 169 -9.57 -8.09 -1.14
N GLY A 170 -8.73 -7.64 -2.08
CA GLY A 170 -8.01 -6.38 -1.98
C GLY A 170 -8.97 -5.18 -1.95
N ILE A 171 -9.99 -5.16 -2.81
CA ILE A 171 -11.05 -4.13 -2.77
C ILE A 171 -11.76 -4.15 -1.42
N ARG A 172 -12.05 -5.35 -0.88
CA ARG A 172 -12.63 -5.49 0.47
C ARG A 172 -11.71 -4.93 1.56
N PHE A 173 -10.40 -5.16 1.48
CA PHE A 173 -9.44 -4.59 2.45
C PHE A 173 -9.28 -3.08 2.33
N LEU A 174 -9.29 -2.51 1.12
CA LEU A 174 -9.38 -1.06 0.95
C LEU A 174 -10.66 -0.49 1.58
N GLY A 175 -11.77 -1.23 1.50
CA GLY A 175 -12.98 -0.91 2.25
C GLY A 175 -12.74 -0.85 3.76
N PHE A 176 -12.03 -1.83 4.31
CA PHE A 176 -11.70 -1.86 5.75
C PHE A 176 -10.76 -0.72 6.16
N ASP A 177 -9.80 -0.36 5.33
CA ASP A 177 -8.92 0.79 5.57
C ASP A 177 -9.70 2.12 5.62
N LEU A 178 -10.84 2.18 4.91
CA LEU A 178 -11.80 3.29 4.94
C LEU A 178 -12.91 3.12 5.99
N ALA A 179 -12.77 2.16 6.91
CA ALA A 179 -13.77 1.80 7.92
C ALA A 179 -15.17 1.46 7.35
N LYS A 180 -15.23 0.91 6.13
CA LYS A 180 -16.47 0.46 5.49
C LYS A 180 -16.67 -1.04 5.67
N GLY A 181 -17.86 -1.45 6.13
CA GLY A 181 -18.21 -2.86 6.28
C GLY A 181 -17.59 -3.55 7.50
N VAL A 182 -17.16 -2.77 8.49
CA VAL A 182 -16.56 -3.24 9.76
C VAL A 182 -17.45 -3.02 10.98
N ASP A 183 -18.55 -2.29 10.84
CA ASP A 183 -19.43 -1.90 11.96
C ASP A 183 -20.13 -3.09 12.63
N ASN A 184 -20.39 -4.15 11.85
CA ASN A 184 -20.97 -5.38 12.38
C ASN A 184 -20.25 -6.62 11.83
N ILE A 185 -20.14 -7.64 12.69
CA ILE A 185 -19.50 -8.90 12.31
C ILE A 185 -20.25 -9.59 11.16
N GLY A 186 -21.56 -9.40 11.06
CA GLY A 186 -22.39 -9.91 9.97
C GLY A 186 -21.94 -9.42 8.59
N GLN A 187 -21.59 -8.14 8.42
CA GLN A 187 -21.07 -7.62 7.13
C GLN A 187 -19.68 -8.18 6.83
N VAL A 188 -18.83 -8.35 7.84
CA VAL A 188 -17.50 -8.95 7.67
C VAL A 188 -17.59 -10.38 7.11
N TYR A 189 -18.53 -11.18 7.62
CA TYR A 189 -18.78 -12.54 7.14
C TYR A 189 -19.48 -12.57 5.77
N LYS A 190 -20.51 -11.74 5.56
CA LYS A 190 -21.21 -11.64 4.27
C LYS A 190 -20.25 -11.25 3.15
N SER A 191 -19.45 -10.21 3.36
CA SER A 191 -18.44 -9.76 2.39
C SER A 191 -17.35 -10.80 2.15
N GLY A 192 -16.93 -11.53 3.20
CA GLY A 192 -15.94 -12.61 3.07
C GLY A 192 -16.43 -13.76 2.19
N TRP A 193 -17.63 -14.27 2.45
CA TRP A 193 -18.24 -15.32 1.63
C TRP A 193 -18.55 -14.86 0.21
N LEU A 194 -19.02 -13.62 0.05
CA LEU A 194 -19.28 -13.03 -1.27
C LEU A 194 -18.00 -13.00 -2.10
N VAL A 195 -16.91 -12.44 -1.56
CA VAL A 195 -15.63 -12.37 -2.29
C VAL A 195 -15.12 -13.76 -2.64
N PHE A 196 -15.14 -14.71 -1.70
CA PHE A 196 -14.69 -16.08 -1.96
C PHE A 196 -15.53 -16.76 -3.05
N GLY A 197 -16.86 -16.71 -2.93
CA GLY A 197 -17.78 -17.34 -3.86
C GLY A 197 -17.73 -16.73 -5.26
N VAL A 198 -17.78 -15.39 -5.36
CA VAL A 198 -17.68 -14.67 -6.64
C VAL A 198 -16.35 -14.98 -7.33
N SER A 199 -15.24 -15.02 -6.58
CA SER A 199 -13.94 -15.36 -7.14
C SER A 199 -13.90 -16.78 -7.71
N ALA A 200 -14.49 -17.74 -6.99
CA ALA A 200 -14.56 -19.12 -7.43
C ALA A 200 -15.40 -19.27 -8.72
N VAL A 201 -16.54 -18.58 -8.81
CA VAL A 201 -17.42 -18.62 -9.98
C VAL A 201 -16.76 -17.97 -11.19
N ILE A 202 -16.15 -16.79 -11.05
CA ILE A 202 -15.47 -16.11 -12.15
C ILE A 202 -14.31 -16.96 -12.68
N ALA A 203 -13.48 -17.50 -11.78
CA ALA A 203 -12.36 -18.36 -12.16
C ALA A 203 -12.85 -19.61 -12.92
N LEU A 204 -13.93 -20.23 -12.44
CA LEU A 204 -14.52 -21.40 -13.07
C LEU A 204 -15.07 -21.08 -14.47
N ALA A 205 -15.81 -19.97 -14.61
CA ALA A 205 -16.38 -19.54 -15.88
C ALA A 205 -15.30 -19.30 -16.95
N ILE A 206 -14.20 -18.63 -16.60
CA ILE A 206 -13.06 -18.39 -17.50
C ILE A 206 -12.47 -19.70 -18.00
N VAL A 207 -12.29 -20.67 -17.10
CA VAL A 207 -11.66 -21.95 -17.42
C VAL A 207 -12.55 -22.84 -18.28
N ILE A 208 -13.85 -22.94 -17.97
CA ILE A 208 -14.81 -23.73 -18.75
C ILE A 208 -14.89 -23.21 -20.18
N ASN A 209 -15.01 -21.88 -20.35
CA ASN A 209 -15.05 -21.26 -21.67
C ASN A 209 -13.79 -21.59 -22.49
N SER A 210 -12.62 -21.63 -21.84
CA SER A 210 -11.37 -22.00 -22.50
C SER A 210 -11.35 -23.44 -23.02
N CYS A 211 -11.88 -24.40 -22.24
CA CYS A 211 -11.94 -25.81 -22.66
C CYS A 211 -12.97 -26.07 -23.76
N GLN A 212 -14.15 -25.44 -23.69
CA GLN A 212 -15.19 -25.60 -24.70
C GLN A 212 -14.73 -25.10 -26.07
N ASN A 213 -14.06 -23.96 -26.12
CA ASN A 213 -13.54 -23.42 -27.38
C ASN A 213 -12.49 -24.35 -28.01
N LYS A 214 -11.61 -24.97 -27.20
CA LYS A 214 -10.66 -25.97 -27.69
C LYS A 214 -11.37 -27.20 -28.27
N SER A 215 -12.38 -27.74 -27.57
CA SER A 215 -13.12 -28.90 -28.07
C SER A 215 -13.87 -28.60 -29.38
N LYS A 216 -14.44 -27.39 -29.52
CA LYS A 216 -15.10 -26.97 -30.76
C LYS A 216 -14.10 -26.88 -31.92
N ALA A 217 -12.94 -26.25 -31.71
CA ALA A 217 -11.91 -26.11 -32.73
C ALA A 217 -11.37 -27.47 -33.24
N VAL A 218 -11.19 -28.45 -32.34
CA VAL A 218 -10.75 -29.81 -32.71
C VAL A 218 -11.82 -30.56 -33.51
N LYS A 219 -13.11 -30.29 -33.29
CA LYS A 219 -14.19 -30.93 -34.05
C LYS A 219 -14.39 -30.35 -35.46
N THR A 220 -13.88 -29.14 -35.71
CA THR A 220 -14.02 -28.43 -37.00
C THR A 220 -12.78 -28.52 -37.89
N ALA A 221 -11.70 -29.12 -37.40
CA ALA A 221 -10.44 -29.36 -38.13
C ALA A 221 -10.37 -30.83 -38.56
#